data_AF-A0A672STL4-F1
#
_entry.id   AF-A0A672STL4-F1
#
_cell.length_a   1.000
_cell.length_b   1.000
_cell.length_c   1.000
_cell.angle_alpha   90.00
_cell.angle_beta   90.00
_cell.angle_gamma   90.00
#
_symmetry.space_group_name_H-M   'P 1'
#
loop_
_entity.id
_entity.type
_entity.pdbx_description
1 polymer ?
#
loop_
_entity_poly.entity_id
_entity_poly.type
_entity_poly.pdbx_seq_one_letter_code
_entity_poly.pdbx_strand_id
1 'polypeptide(L)'
;MRAQIEVIPCKICGDKSSGIHYGVITCEGCKGFFRRSQQNNAMYSCSRQRNCQIDRTNRNRCQHCRLQKCLALGMSRDAVKFGRMSKKQRDSLYAEVQRHQQLSQECLVGLGGGLAPRDREETGEDSVHSRPYSSGGSSSTLSDLDDIATLPDGLLFDLPLTPEEASEYCTLEMLGGGGRSGSTGSGRSSNQSSPAPSAADLMEAVRVKHEYILSENSLLTHSLLGSLPDNCSLHDIERITQNVVKSHLETCQYSSEELKKLTWNIYTPEETRSFQLKSAEWMWQQCALHITNAIQYVVEFAKRISGFMDLCQNDQIILLKAGCLEILLIRMCRAYNSSNNTMFFDGKFAIPQLFKALGCDDLVNAVFELAKSLSRLQLSDEEMALFSAAVLLAPDRPWLAESQQVQKLQEKVYVALQHSLHMNRATTEKLDKVRNLFD
;
A
#
# COMPACT_ATOMS: atom_id res chain seq x y z
N MET A 1 8.07 7.31 -30.87
CA MET A 1 6.93 6.60 -30.24
C MET A 1 5.59 7.34 -30.34
N ARG A 2 5.50 8.67 -30.38
CA ARG A 2 4.20 9.38 -30.47
C ARG A 2 3.35 9.02 -31.70
N ALA A 3 3.98 8.77 -32.85
CA ALA A 3 3.28 8.52 -34.12
C ALA A 3 2.52 7.17 -34.21
N GLN A 4 2.81 6.18 -33.36
CA GLN A 4 2.17 4.85 -33.43
C GLN A 4 0.89 4.73 -32.58
N ILE A 5 0.68 5.64 -31.62
CA ILE A 5 -0.48 5.58 -30.71
C ILE A 5 -1.75 6.12 -31.39
N GLU A 6 -1.59 6.97 -32.41
CA GLU A 6 -2.71 7.59 -33.15
C GLU A 6 -3.64 6.59 -33.85
N VAL A 7 -3.19 5.34 -34.03
CA VAL A 7 -3.98 4.24 -34.61
C VAL A 7 -5.02 3.70 -33.63
N ILE A 8 -4.79 3.83 -32.32
CA ILE A 8 -5.75 3.35 -31.31
C ILE A 8 -6.76 4.45 -30.99
N PRO A 9 -8.08 4.20 -31.09
CA PRO A 9 -9.09 5.20 -30.74
C PRO A 9 -9.12 5.46 -29.23
N CYS A 10 -9.49 6.69 -28.86
CA CYS A 10 -9.69 7.10 -27.46
C CYS A 10 -10.68 6.15 -26.76
N LYS A 11 -10.25 5.46 -25.71
CA LYS A 11 -11.09 4.47 -25.01
C LYS A 11 -12.32 5.10 -24.33
N ILE A 12 -12.34 6.43 -24.13
CA ILE A 12 -13.48 7.14 -23.54
C ILE A 12 -14.58 7.44 -24.57
N CYS A 13 -14.23 8.06 -25.69
CA CYS A 13 -15.20 8.62 -26.64
C CYS A 13 -15.00 8.18 -28.09
N GLY A 14 -14.04 7.31 -28.39
CA GLY A 14 -13.76 6.79 -29.73
C GLY A 14 -13.09 7.77 -30.71
N ASP A 15 -12.74 8.99 -30.26
CA ASP A 15 -12.07 10.00 -31.09
C ASP A 15 -10.57 9.66 -31.29
N LYS A 16 -9.89 10.32 -32.23
CA LYS A 16 -8.45 10.09 -32.48
C LYS A 16 -7.64 10.28 -31.20
N SER A 17 -6.91 9.26 -30.77
CA SER A 17 -6.10 9.37 -29.55
C SER A 17 -4.82 10.18 -29.80
N SER A 18 -4.30 10.74 -28.71
CA SER A 18 -3.12 11.62 -28.72
C SER A 18 -1.96 11.05 -27.90
N GLY A 19 -2.16 9.86 -27.32
CA GLY A 19 -1.25 9.27 -26.35
C GLY A 19 -1.98 8.69 -25.15
N ILE A 20 -1.17 8.26 -24.18
CA ILE A 20 -1.63 7.81 -22.87
C ILE A 20 -1.61 9.01 -21.93
N HIS A 21 -2.76 9.34 -21.38
CA HIS A 21 -2.91 10.42 -20.42
C HIS A 21 -3.58 9.86 -19.17
N TYR A 22 -3.01 10.15 -18.00
CA TYR A 22 -3.54 9.69 -16.72
C TYR A 22 -3.72 8.15 -16.65
N GLY A 23 -2.88 7.38 -17.35
CA GLY A 23 -2.93 5.92 -17.36
C GLY A 23 -3.74 5.28 -18.50
N VAL A 24 -4.50 6.06 -19.29
CA VAL A 24 -5.39 5.53 -20.35
C VAL A 24 -5.13 6.20 -21.70
N ILE A 25 -5.26 5.44 -22.79
CA ILE A 25 -5.17 5.96 -24.16
C ILE A 25 -6.38 6.86 -24.43
N THR A 26 -6.12 8.16 -24.59
CA THR A 26 -7.20 9.16 -24.72
C THR A 26 -6.88 10.24 -25.76
N CYS A 27 -7.93 10.91 -26.22
CA CYS A 27 -7.80 12.13 -27.04
C CYS A 27 -7.55 13.35 -26.13
N GLU A 28 -7.04 14.44 -26.72
CA GLU A 28 -6.80 15.70 -26.00
C GLU A 28 -8.07 16.26 -25.34
N GLY A 29 -9.25 16.02 -25.94
CA GLY A 29 -10.54 16.43 -25.38
C GLY A 29 -10.88 15.74 -24.05
N CYS A 30 -10.64 14.42 -23.94
CA CYS A 30 -10.92 13.67 -22.72
C CYS A 30 -9.84 13.86 -21.66
N LYS A 31 -8.57 14.03 -22.07
CA LYS A 31 -7.48 14.46 -21.20
C LYS A 31 -7.79 15.81 -20.53
N GLY A 32 -8.13 16.83 -21.32
CA GLY A 32 -8.44 18.16 -20.79
C GLY A 32 -9.68 18.18 -19.90
N PHE A 33 -10.71 17.41 -20.26
CA PHE A 33 -11.91 17.24 -19.44
C PHE A 33 -11.60 16.61 -18.08
N PHE A 34 -10.82 15.52 -18.06
CA PHE A 34 -10.45 14.83 -16.82
C PHE A 34 -9.61 15.75 -15.92
N ARG A 35 -8.63 16.46 -16.47
CA ARG A 35 -7.80 17.43 -15.73
C ARG A 35 -8.64 18.48 -15.02
N ARG A 36 -9.59 19.12 -15.73
CA ARG A 36 -10.46 20.16 -15.14
C ARG A 36 -11.40 19.61 -14.07
N SER A 37 -11.96 18.43 -14.32
CA SER A 37 -12.87 17.77 -13.38
C SER A 37 -12.19 17.40 -12.07
N GLN A 38 -10.90 17.03 -12.12
CA GLN A 38 -10.09 16.66 -10.96
C GLN A 38 -9.50 17.87 -10.21
N GLN A 39 -9.21 18.99 -10.91
CA GLN A 39 -8.66 20.20 -10.27
C GLN A 39 -9.70 20.96 -9.45
N ASN A 40 -10.95 21.02 -9.91
CA ASN A 40 -12.01 21.79 -9.25
C ASN A 40 -12.94 20.91 -8.39
N ASN A 41 -12.59 19.64 -8.15
CA ASN A 41 -13.44 18.63 -7.52
C ASN A 41 -14.91 18.68 -8.02
N ALA A 42 -15.07 18.75 -9.34
CA ALA A 42 -16.34 19.12 -9.95
C ALA A 42 -17.41 18.04 -9.72
N MET A 43 -18.47 18.37 -8.98
CA MET A 43 -19.62 17.49 -8.77
C MET A 43 -20.62 17.63 -9.93
N TYR A 44 -20.54 16.71 -10.90
CA TYR A 44 -21.52 16.66 -11.99
C TYR A 44 -22.70 15.75 -11.62
N SER A 45 -23.91 16.17 -11.98
CA SER A 45 -25.12 15.35 -11.91
C SER A 45 -25.55 14.87 -13.31
N CYS A 46 -26.14 13.68 -13.37
CA CYS A 46 -26.75 13.17 -14.61
C CYS A 46 -28.25 13.45 -14.58
N SER A 47 -28.79 14.05 -15.63
CA SER A 47 -30.23 14.30 -15.79
C SER A 47 -31.02 13.06 -16.28
N ARG A 48 -30.40 11.88 -16.30
CA ARG A 48 -30.96 10.60 -16.77
C ARG A 48 -30.56 9.48 -15.80
N GLN A 49 -30.60 8.23 -16.23
CA GLN A 49 -30.29 7.02 -15.43
C GLN A 49 -28.79 6.73 -15.25
N ARG A 50 -27.91 7.76 -15.25
CA ARG A 50 -26.44 7.61 -15.09
C ARG A 50 -25.75 6.62 -16.04
N ASN A 51 -26.36 6.29 -17.18
CA ASN A 51 -25.88 5.32 -18.17
C ASN A 51 -25.73 5.92 -19.60
N CYS A 52 -25.43 7.21 -19.70
CA CYS A 52 -25.34 7.86 -21.01
C CYS A 52 -24.16 7.30 -21.82
N GLN A 53 -24.44 6.88 -23.05
CA GLN A 53 -23.40 6.50 -24.01
C GLN A 53 -22.53 7.71 -24.35
N ILE A 54 -21.21 7.49 -24.37
CA ILE A 54 -20.19 8.53 -24.61
C ILE A 54 -19.44 8.18 -25.89
N ASP A 55 -19.67 8.99 -26.93
CA ASP A 55 -19.01 8.94 -28.23
C ASP A 55 -18.47 10.32 -28.63
N ARG A 56 -17.85 10.42 -29.82
CA ARG A 56 -17.22 11.64 -30.31
C ARG A 56 -18.20 12.83 -30.39
N THR A 57 -19.47 12.57 -30.71
CA THR A 57 -20.50 13.58 -30.96
C THR A 57 -21.23 14.01 -29.68
N ASN A 58 -21.50 13.07 -28.77
CA ASN A 58 -22.32 13.31 -27.58
C ASN A 58 -21.55 13.35 -26.26
N ARG A 59 -20.20 13.24 -26.29
CA ARG A 59 -19.35 13.32 -25.07
C ARG A 59 -19.55 14.56 -24.20
N ASN A 60 -20.13 15.64 -24.71
CA ASN A 60 -20.41 16.84 -23.93
C ASN A 60 -21.83 16.87 -23.33
N ARG A 61 -22.71 15.92 -23.68
CA ARG A 61 -24.13 15.90 -23.29
C ARG A 61 -24.33 15.56 -21.80
N CYS A 62 -23.46 14.74 -21.23
CA CYS A 62 -23.50 14.41 -19.81
C CYS A 62 -22.08 14.32 -19.24
N GLN A 63 -21.71 15.34 -18.47
CA GLN A 63 -20.38 15.43 -17.84
C GLN A 63 -20.22 14.35 -16.75
N HIS A 64 -21.28 14.02 -16.00
CA HIS A 64 -21.28 12.97 -15.00
C HIS A 64 -20.89 11.61 -15.60
N CYS A 65 -21.64 11.13 -16.61
CA CYS A 65 -21.36 9.84 -17.25
C CYS A 65 -20.00 9.82 -17.96
N ARG A 66 -19.55 10.96 -18.51
CA ARG A 66 -18.22 11.07 -19.10
C ARG A 66 -17.11 10.92 -18.06
N LEU A 67 -17.22 11.60 -16.92
CA LEU A 67 -16.25 11.50 -15.83
C LEU A 67 -16.24 10.10 -15.23
N GLN A 68 -17.43 9.52 -15.02
CA GLN A 68 -17.55 8.16 -14.51
C GLN A 68 -16.90 7.15 -15.45
N LYS A 69 -17.07 7.29 -16.77
CA LYS A 69 -16.39 6.45 -17.76
C LYS A 69 -14.86 6.62 -17.73
N CYS A 70 -14.35 7.83 -17.50
CA CYS A 70 -12.91 8.06 -17.33
C CYS A 70 -12.36 7.29 -16.11
N LEU A 71 -13.05 7.39 -14.97
CA LEU A 71 -12.63 6.72 -13.72
C LEU A 71 -12.74 5.19 -13.85
N ALA A 72 -13.85 4.69 -14.40
CA ALA A 72 -14.08 3.25 -14.59
C ALA A 72 -13.05 2.59 -15.51
N LEU A 73 -12.53 3.32 -16.50
CA LEU A 73 -11.45 2.86 -17.38
C LEU A 73 -10.04 3.09 -16.81
N GLY A 74 -9.93 3.58 -15.58
CA GLY A 74 -8.66 3.69 -14.85
C GLY A 74 -7.91 5.00 -15.04
N MET A 75 -8.55 6.09 -15.48
CA MET A 75 -7.88 7.40 -15.47
C MET A 75 -7.65 7.86 -14.03
N SER A 76 -6.38 8.11 -13.66
CA SER A 76 -6.00 8.53 -12.30
C SER A 76 -4.96 9.64 -12.30
N ARG A 77 -5.04 10.54 -11.30
CA ARG A 77 -4.07 11.63 -11.10
C ARG A 77 -2.69 11.09 -10.75
N ASP A 78 -2.63 10.00 -10.00
CA ASP A 78 -1.36 9.41 -9.54
C ASP A 78 -0.63 8.63 -10.64
N ALA A 79 -1.33 8.25 -11.72
CA ALA A 79 -0.71 7.61 -12.88
C ALA A 79 0.29 8.53 -13.63
N VAL A 80 0.28 9.84 -13.36
CA VAL A 80 1.22 10.81 -13.94
C VAL A 80 2.61 10.74 -13.28
N LYS A 81 2.71 10.23 -12.04
CA LYS A 81 3.99 10.12 -11.30
C LYS A 81 4.90 9.01 -11.85
N PHE A 82 4.36 8.03 -12.56
CA PHE A 82 5.11 6.95 -13.21
C PHE A 82 5.59 7.34 -14.61
N GLY A 83 6.41 8.38 -14.72
CA GLY A 83 6.91 8.99 -15.96
C GLY A 83 7.66 8.07 -16.95
N ARG A 84 7.68 6.75 -16.74
CA ARG A 84 8.07 5.73 -17.71
C ARG A 84 7.13 4.53 -17.54
N MET A 85 6.35 4.21 -18.58
CA MET A 85 5.49 3.01 -18.58
C MET A 85 6.33 1.76 -18.29
N SER A 86 5.80 0.88 -17.43
CA SER A 86 6.41 -0.44 -17.18
C SER A 86 6.59 -1.19 -18.50
N LYS A 87 7.62 -2.05 -18.58
CA LYS A 87 7.89 -2.88 -19.77
C LYS A 87 6.64 -3.66 -20.18
N LYS A 88 5.94 -4.25 -19.21
CA LYS A 88 4.68 -4.99 -19.41
C LYS A 88 3.56 -4.14 -20.04
N GLN A 89 3.35 -2.91 -19.56
CA GLN A 89 2.34 -2.01 -20.15
C GLN A 89 2.72 -1.54 -21.55
N ARG A 90 4.02 -1.33 -21.79
CA ARG A 90 4.54 -0.95 -23.09
C ARG A 90 4.34 -2.07 -24.11
N ASP A 91 4.66 -3.31 -23.74
CA ASP A 91 4.53 -4.49 -24.60
C ASP A 91 3.05 -4.79 -24.89
N SER A 92 2.16 -4.64 -23.90
CA SER A 92 0.70 -4.74 -24.09
C SER A 92 0.16 -3.68 -25.05
N LEU A 93 0.65 -2.44 -24.97
CA LEU A 93 0.30 -1.38 -25.91
C LEU A 93 0.75 -1.72 -27.35
N TYR A 94 1.97 -2.23 -27.52
CA TYR A 94 2.47 -2.63 -28.83
C TYR A 94 1.66 -3.78 -29.44
N ALA A 95 1.27 -4.78 -28.64
CA ALA A 95 0.38 -5.85 -29.08
C ALA A 95 -1.00 -5.33 -29.52
N GLU A 96 -1.56 -4.36 -28.78
CA GLU A 96 -2.82 -3.70 -29.13
C GLU A 96 -2.71 -2.92 -30.45
N VAL A 97 -1.62 -2.17 -30.66
CA VAL A 97 -1.36 -1.43 -31.90
C VAL A 97 -1.26 -2.39 -33.09
N GLN A 98 -0.49 -3.47 -32.97
CA GLN A 98 -0.32 -4.45 -34.05
C GLN A 98 -1.64 -5.11 -34.45
N ARG A 99 -2.47 -5.48 -33.47
CA ARG A 99 -3.79 -6.07 -33.73
C ARG A 99 -4.72 -5.11 -34.46
N HIS A 100 -4.73 -3.83 -34.08
CA HIS A 100 -5.53 -2.80 -34.76
C HIS A 100 -5.01 -2.48 -36.17
N GLN A 101 -3.70 -2.56 -36.40
CA GLN A 101 -3.11 -2.41 -37.73
C GLN A 101 -3.48 -3.58 -38.64
N GLN A 102 -3.42 -4.81 -38.15
CA GLN A 102 -3.84 -6.02 -38.88
C GLN A 102 -5.33 -5.99 -39.24
N LEU A 103 -6.21 -5.65 -38.28
CA LEU A 103 -7.65 -5.49 -38.53
C LEU A 103 -7.96 -4.40 -39.57
N SER A 104 -7.19 -3.30 -39.56
CA SER A 104 -7.34 -2.25 -40.58
C SER A 104 -6.84 -2.71 -41.96
N GLN A 105 -5.84 -3.59 -42.01
CA GLN A 105 -5.29 -4.13 -43.25
C GLN A 105 -6.17 -5.25 -43.85
N GLU A 106 -6.77 -6.10 -43.03
CA GLU A 106 -7.77 -7.11 -43.45
C GLU A 106 -9.04 -6.45 -44.01
N CYS A 107 -9.47 -5.32 -43.45
CA CYS A 107 -10.60 -4.55 -43.96
C CYS A 107 -10.29 -3.88 -45.32
N LEU A 108 -9.03 -3.57 -45.60
CA LEU A 108 -8.57 -3.01 -46.89
C LEU A 108 -8.40 -4.06 -47.99
N VAL A 109 -8.07 -5.31 -47.64
CA VAL A 109 -7.95 -6.42 -48.61
C VAL A 109 -9.33 -7.04 -48.95
N GLY A 110 -10.32 -6.90 -48.07
CA GLY A 110 -11.69 -7.39 -48.30
C GLY A 110 -12.53 -6.63 -49.36
N LEU A 111 -12.02 -5.53 -49.92
CA LEU A 111 -12.71 -4.70 -50.93
C LEU A 111 -12.02 -4.70 -52.31
N GLY A 112 -10.95 -5.50 -52.51
CA GLY A 112 -10.22 -5.59 -53.78
C GLY A 112 -10.16 -7.04 -54.30
N GLY A 113 -11.21 -7.49 -54.98
CA GLY A 113 -11.27 -8.82 -55.56
C GLY A 113 -10.41 -9.01 -56.83
N GLY A 114 -9.85 -10.21 -56.95
CA GLY A 114 -9.72 -10.99 -58.19
C GLY A 114 -8.69 -10.54 -59.24
N LEU A 115 -7.72 -11.42 -59.53
CA LEU A 115 -7.54 -12.09 -60.84
C LEU A 115 -6.31 -13.02 -60.78
N ALA A 116 -6.52 -14.29 -61.12
CA ALA A 116 -5.46 -15.24 -61.41
C ALA A 116 -4.66 -14.81 -62.65
N PRO A 117 -3.48 -15.41 -62.87
CA PRO A 117 -3.46 -16.42 -63.93
C PRO A 117 -2.76 -17.73 -63.55
N ARG A 118 -3.25 -18.80 -64.18
CA ARG A 118 -2.65 -20.13 -64.29
C ARG A 118 -1.47 -20.11 -65.29
N ASP A 119 -0.48 -20.97 -65.05
CA ASP A 119 0.25 -21.85 -65.97
C ASP A 119 1.42 -22.52 -65.19
N ARG A 120 1.98 -23.70 -65.43
CA ARG A 120 1.63 -25.04 -65.96
C ARG A 120 2.94 -25.87 -65.89
N GLU A 121 2.92 -27.08 -65.30
CA GLU A 121 3.81 -28.29 -65.47
C GLU A 121 5.37 -28.12 -65.28
N GLU A 122 6.21 -29.05 -64.80
CA GLU A 122 6.22 -30.53 -64.71
C GLU A 122 7.41 -31.05 -63.84
N THR A 123 7.22 -32.21 -63.17
CA THR A 123 8.16 -33.34 -62.86
C THR A 123 9.37 -33.28 -61.87
N GLY A 124 9.51 -34.39 -61.11
CA GLY A 124 10.72 -34.86 -60.40
C GLY A 124 10.49 -35.13 -58.90
N GLU A 125 9.82 -36.23 -58.48
CA GLU A 125 10.41 -37.44 -57.84
C GLU A 125 11.49 -37.10 -56.78
N ASP A 126 11.41 -37.45 -55.50
CA ASP A 126 11.43 -38.84 -55.00
C ASP A 126 11.30 -38.90 -53.46
N SER A 127 10.61 -39.95 -52.97
CA SER A 127 10.91 -40.70 -51.72
C SER A 127 10.70 -39.99 -50.34
N VAL A 128 10.06 -40.49 -49.27
CA VAL A 128 9.67 -41.83 -48.80
C VAL A 128 8.48 -41.71 -47.81
N HIS A 129 7.49 -42.61 -47.97
CA HIS A 129 6.43 -43.15 -47.08
C HIS A 129 6.19 -42.56 -45.66
N SER A 130 4.98 -42.04 -45.34
CA SER A 130 3.71 -42.73 -44.97
C SER A 130 3.82 -43.57 -43.67
N ARG A 131 3.41 -43.09 -42.48
CA ARG A 131 2.04 -43.02 -41.89
C ARG A 131 1.37 -44.42 -41.66
N PRO A 132 0.28 -44.54 -40.87
CA PRO A 132 0.14 -44.43 -39.40
C PRO A 132 -0.74 -45.58 -38.85
N TYR A 133 -1.05 -45.66 -37.54
CA TYR A 133 -2.24 -46.41 -37.09
C TYR A 133 -2.94 -45.69 -35.93
N SER A 134 -4.23 -45.40 -36.14
CA SER A 134 -5.22 -45.17 -35.09
C SER A 134 -6.26 -46.28 -35.16
N SER A 135 -6.68 -46.80 -34.01
CA SER A 135 -7.95 -47.50 -33.75
C SER A 135 -7.92 -47.87 -32.27
N GLY A 136 -8.95 -47.74 -31.44
CA GLY A 136 -10.36 -47.44 -31.66
C GLY A 136 -11.17 -48.13 -30.56
N GLY A 137 -12.20 -47.45 -30.06
CA GLY A 137 -13.34 -47.99 -29.30
C GLY A 137 -13.14 -48.23 -27.80
N SER A 138 -14.11 -48.10 -26.90
CA SER A 138 -15.50 -47.60 -26.93
C SER A 138 -16.12 -47.95 -25.57
N SER A 139 -16.99 -47.11 -24.99
CA SER A 139 -18.33 -47.47 -24.46
C SER A 139 -18.84 -46.61 -23.29
N SER A 140 -20.11 -46.17 -23.45
CA SER A 140 -21.21 -45.97 -22.45
C SER A 140 -21.06 -44.89 -21.36
N THR A 141 -21.72 -43.71 -21.46
CA THR A 141 -23.12 -43.34 -21.04
C THR A 141 -23.30 -43.33 -19.51
N LEU A 142 -23.81 -42.31 -18.78
CA LEU A 142 -24.64 -41.12 -19.02
C LEU A 142 -24.55 -40.23 -17.75
N SER A 143 -24.54 -38.88 -17.93
CA SER A 143 -25.34 -37.83 -17.24
C SER A 143 -25.71 -37.96 -15.74
N ASP A 144 -25.65 -36.97 -14.84
CA ASP A 144 -25.74 -35.50 -14.96
C ASP A 144 -25.56 -34.83 -13.56
N LEU A 145 -25.15 -33.55 -13.55
CA LEU A 145 -25.30 -32.49 -12.50
C LEU A 145 -24.45 -32.56 -11.20
N ASP A 146 -23.49 -31.66 -10.99
CA ASP A 146 -23.71 -30.26 -10.55
C ASP A 146 -22.40 -29.44 -10.50
N ASP A 147 -22.53 -28.15 -10.80
CA ASP A 147 -21.53 -27.09 -10.73
C ASP A 147 -21.14 -26.72 -9.28
N ILE A 148 -19.87 -26.28 -9.11
CA ILE A 148 -19.41 -25.08 -8.36
C ILE A 148 -17.99 -25.28 -7.81
N ALA A 149 -17.15 -24.26 -8.04
CA ALA A 149 -15.83 -23.95 -7.45
C ALA A 149 -14.58 -24.51 -8.15
N THR A 150 -14.02 -23.71 -9.06
CA THR A 150 -12.56 -23.63 -9.24
C THR A 150 -12.17 -22.17 -9.54
N LEU A 151 -11.80 -21.45 -8.48
CA LEU A 151 -10.99 -20.24 -8.54
C LEU A 151 -9.53 -20.66 -8.79
N PRO A 152 -8.72 -19.91 -9.58
CA PRO A 152 -7.27 -20.01 -9.49
C PRO A 152 -6.75 -19.02 -8.45
N ASP A 153 -6.09 -19.57 -7.43
CA ASP A 153 -5.21 -18.87 -6.50
C ASP A 153 -4.10 -18.11 -7.23
N GLY A 154 -3.87 -16.86 -6.82
CA GLY A 154 -2.74 -16.01 -7.23
C GLY A 154 -2.92 -14.62 -6.61
N LEU A 155 -1.95 -13.99 -5.93
CA LEU A 155 -0.51 -14.06 -6.10
C LEU A 155 0.21 -13.92 -4.76
N LEU A 156 1.02 -14.93 -4.54
CA LEU A 156 2.12 -15.11 -3.61
C LEU A 156 3.07 -13.90 -3.58
N PHE A 157 3.24 -13.31 -2.39
CA PHE A 157 4.50 -12.70 -1.97
C PHE A 157 5.45 -13.88 -1.67
N ASP A 158 6.27 -14.26 -2.64
CA ASP A 158 7.41 -15.14 -2.39
C ASP A 158 8.61 -14.27 -2.02
N LEU A 159 8.96 -14.29 -0.72
CA LEU A 159 10.31 -13.95 -0.27
C LEU A 159 10.83 -15.17 0.50
N PRO A 160 12.02 -15.70 0.19
CA PRO A 160 12.42 -17.02 0.68
C PRO A 160 12.61 -17.05 2.19
N LEU A 161 12.05 -18.09 2.81
CA LEU A 161 12.37 -18.51 4.17
C LEU A 161 13.60 -19.43 4.10
N THR A 162 14.75 -18.95 4.58
CA THR A 162 15.65 -19.62 5.56
C THR A 162 16.95 -18.80 5.75
N PRO A 163 17.60 -18.87 6.93
CA PRO A 163 18.78 -18.10 7.24
C PRO A 163 20.05 -18.91 6.96
N GLU A 164 20.68 -18.80 5.77
CA GLU A 164 22.10 -19.17 5.62
C GLU A 164 22.83 -18.72 4.34
N GLU A 165 22.20 -18.09 3.33
CA GLU A 165 22.90 -17.74 2.07
C GLU A 165 22.81 -16.27 1.64
N ALA A 166 22.97 -15.32 2.58
CA ALA A 166 22.99 -13.88 2.27
C ALA A 166 24.37 -13.34 1.83
N SER A 167 25.27 -14.18 1.30
CA SER A 167 26.67 -13.79 1.01
C SER A 167 27.06 -13.68 -0.48
N GLU A 168 26.20 -14.00 -1.45
CA GLU A 168 26.67 -14.17 -2.85
C GLU A 168 26.12 -13.21 -3.92
N TYR A 169 25.23 -12.28 -3.58
CA TYR A 169 24.79 -11.26 -4.56
C TYR A 169 25.48 -9.91 -4.34
N CYS A 170 26.79 -9.83 -4.62
CA CYS A 170 27.45 -8.61 -5.13
C CYS A 170 28.92 -8.87 -5.49
N THR A 171 29.18 -9.79 -6.42
CA THR A 171 30.44 -9.79 -7.18
C THR A 171 30.15 -10.06 -8.65
N LEU A 172 29.92 -9.00 -9.45
CA LEU A 172 30.22 -9.04 -10.88
C LEU A 172 30.44 -7.64 -11.47
N GLU A 173 31.72 -7.38 -11.73
CA GLU A 173 32.33 -6.58 -12.80
C GLU A 173 32.32 -5.04 -12.78
N MET A 174 33.40 -4.53 -12.18
CA MET A 174 34.26 -3.51 -12.76
C MET A 174 35.07 -4.06 -13.96
N LEU A 175 34.86 -3.53 -15.16
CA LEU A 175 35.82 -3.43 -16.28
C LEU A 175 35.32 -2.29 -17.19
N GLY A 176 36.03 -1.22 -17.56
CA GLY A 176 37.39 -0.76 -17.27
C GLY A 176 37.66 0.55 -18.06
N GLY A 177 38.85 1.11 -17.86
CA GLY A 177 39.51 1.98 -18.85
C GLY A 177 39.56 3.48 -18.53
N GLY A 178 40.76 3.98 -18.21
CA GLY A 178 41.03 5.36 -17.78
C GLY A 178 41.49 6.34 -18.87
N GLY A 179 41.60 7.61 -18.47
CA GLY A 179 42.74 8.47 -18.81
C GLY A 179 42.61 9.48 -19.98
N ARG A 180 42.74 10.76 -19.61
CA ARG A 180 43.36 11.92 -20.31
C ARG A 180 42.47 12.91 -21.09
N SER A 181 42.39 14.09 -20.48
CA SER A 181 42.53 15.48 -21.00
C SER A 181 42.55 15.76 -22.52
N GLY A 182 41.73 16.73 -22.93
CA GLY A 182 41.85 17.48 -24.21
C GLY A 182 40.60 18.33 -24.49
N SER A 183 40.80 19.61 -24.80
CA SER A 183 39.86 20.72 -24.62
C SER A 183 38.94 21.07 -25.82
N THR A 184 37.93 21.90 -25.51
CA THR A 184 37.19 22.90 -26.33
C THR A 184 35.99 22.48 -27.18
N GLY A 185 34.85 23.17 -26.98
CA GLY A 185 33.69 23.15 -27.87
C GLY A 185 32.38 23.57 -27.20
N SER A 186 32.03 24.85 -27.34
CA SER A 186 30.94 25.60 -26.70
C SER A 186 29.50 25.10 -26.95
N GLY A 187 28.63 25.24 -25.95
CA GLY A 187 27.16 25.17 -26.11
C GLY A 187 26.41 25.56 -24.83
N ARG A 188 25.89 26.79 -24.77
CA ARG A 188 25.09 27.35 -23.68
C ARG A 188 23.75 26.60 -23.52
N SER A 189 23.42 26.17 -22.31
CA SER A 189 22.03 26.10 -21.83
C SER A 189 21.98 26.12 -20.30
N SER A 190 21.11 26.97 -19.77
CA SER A 190 20.88 27.28 -18.37
C SER A 190 20.18 26.13 -17.63
N ASN A 191 20.91 25.46 -16.75
CA ASN A 191 20.36 24.55 -15.74
C ASN A 191 20.16 25.31 -14.43
N GLN A 192 18.89 25.47 -14.00
CA GLN A 192 18.59 25.61 -12.59
C GLN A 192 18.51 24.21 -12.00
N SER A 193 19.45 23.90 -11.11
CA SER A 193 19.55 22.65 -10.37
C SER A 193 18.49 22.63 -9.27
N SER A 194 17.61 21.63 -9.27
CA SER A 194 16.79 21.30 -8.10
C SER A 194 17.63 20.45 -7.11
N PRO A 195 17.41 20.58 -5.79
CA PRO A 195 18.32 20.05 -4.78
C PRO A 195 18.13 18.54 -4.54
N ALA A 196 19.21 17.87 -4.16
CA ALA A 196 19.18 16.54 -3.55
C ALA A 196 18.45 16.60 -2.20
N PRO A 197 17.74 15.53 -1.78
CA PRO A 197 17.01 15.55 -0.52
C PRO A 197 18.02 15.56 0.63
N SER A 198 18.04 16.65 1.38
CA SER A 198 18.79 16.76 2.63
C SER A 198 18.00 16.12 3.77
N ALA A 199 18.70 15.65 4.80
CA ALA A 199 18.17 15.03 6.02
C ALA A 199 17.07 15.81 6.79
N ALA A 200 16.69 17.00 6.32
CA ALA A 200 15.54 17.77 6.77
C ALA A 200 14.18 17.17 6.36
N ASP A 201 14.11 16.36 5.30
CA ASP A 201 12.83 15.75 4.86
C ASP A 201 12.27 14.71 5.85
N LEU A 202 13.11 14.16 6.73
CA LEU A 202 12.69 13.30 7.84
C LEU A 202 12.18 14.12 9.05
N MET A 203 12.55 15.40 9.13
CA MET A 203 12.12 16.32 10.19
C MET A 203 10.82 17.06 9.83
N GLU A 204 10.52 17.20 8.53
CA GLU A 204 9.25 17.78 8.05
C GLU A 204 8.04 16.89 8.41
N ALA A 205 8.23 15.56 8.50
CA ALA A 205 7.22 14.64 9.02
C ALA A 205 6.91 14.86 10.52
N VAL A 206 7.76 15.59 11.24
CA VAL A 206 7.63 15.89 12.68
C VAL A 206 7.22 17.36 12.90
N ARG A 207 7.06 18.17 11.84
CA ARG A 207 6.86 19.63 11.94
C ARG A 207 5.65 20.20 11.22
N VAL A 208 4.60 19.42 10.96
CA VAL A 208 3.28 20.00 10.66
C VAL A 208 2.59 20.34 11.97
N LYS A 209 2.88 21.54 12.49
CA LYS A 209 2.09 22.18 13.55
C LYS A 209 0.66 22.41 13.05
N HIS A 210 -0.29 21.88 13.81
CA HIS A 210 -1.35 22.66 14.45
C HIS A 210 -1.87 23.86 13.64
N GLU A 211 -2.81 23.62 12.74
CA GLU A 211 -3.87 24.55 12.35
C GLU A 211 -4.78 23.84 11.33
N TYR A 212 -5.73 23.04 11.84
CA TYR A 212 -7.04 22.95 11.19
C TYR A 212 -8.08 22.97 12.30
N ILE A 213 -8.84 24.05 12.26
CA ILE A 213 -9.99 24.34 13.10
C ILE A 213 -10.87 23.09 13.17
N LEU A 214 -10.92 22.51 14.37
CA LEU A 214 -11.96 21.59 14.78
C LEU A 214 -13.30 22.24 14.39
N SER A 215 -13.99 21.63 13.43
CA SER A 215 -15.43 21.79 13.38
C SER A 215 -15.96 21.17 14.66
N GLU A 216 -16.16 22.03 15.66
CA GLU A 216 -16.89 21.71 16.87
C GLU A 216 -18.21 21.01 16.51
N ASN A 217 -18.59 20.08 17.39
CA ASN A 217 -19.85 19.32 17.42
C ASN A 217 -19.87 18.02 16.59
N SER A 218 -19.44 16.91 17.22
CA SER A 218 -20.33 15.74 17.33
C SER A 218 -19.91 14.65 18.33
N LEU A 219 -18.70 14.66 18.91
CA LEU A 219 -18.20 13.50 19.66
C LEU A 219 -17.94 13.70 21.16
N LEU A 220 -18.01 14.94 21.68
CA LEU A 220 -17.53 15.24 23.04
C LEU A 220 -18.62 15.34 24.13
N THR A 221 -19.89 15.05 23.81
CA THR A 221 -21.02 15.24 24.76
C THR A 221 -21.73 13.96 25.23
N HIS A 222 -21.17 12.77 25.04
CA HIS A 222 -21.71 11.58 25.73
C HIS A 222 -21.09 11.45 27.12
N SER A 223 -21.65 12.26 28.02
CA SER A 223 -21.56 12.14 29.46
C SER A 223 -21.86 10.71 29.92
N LEU A 224 -20.87 10.07 30.54
CA LEU A 224 -20.85 9.17 31.70
C LEU A 224 -22.00 8.21 32.08
N LEU A 225 -23.14 8.12 31.40
CA LEU A 225 -24.19 7.12 31.71
C LEU A 225 -25.28 7.00 30.62
N GLY A 226 -24.97 7.27 29.35
CA GLY A 226 -25.93 7.17 28.24
C GLY A 226 -25.75 5.88 27.45
N SER A 227 -26.77 5.02 27.44
CA SER A 227 -27.02 3.85 26.58
C SER A 227 -25.86 3.38 25.68
N LEU A 228 -25.46 2.10 25.79
CA LEU A 228 -24.71 1.43 24.72
C LEU A 228 -25.31 1.85 23.37
N PRO A 229 -24.50 2.12 22.33
CA PRO A 229 -25.04 2.33 20.99
C PRO A 229 -26.05 1.23 20.71
N ASP A 230 -27.24 1.55 20.17
CA ASP A 230 -28.39 0.63 20.01
C ASP A 230 -28.07 -0.71 19.30
N ASN A 231 -26.84 -0.85 18.80
CA ASN A 231 -26.32 -1.96 18.02
C ASN A 231 -25.16 -2.75 18.70
N CYS A 232 -24.82 -2.50 19.97
CA CYS A 232 -23.69 -3.19 20.64
C CYS A 232 -24.15 -3.82 21.97
N SER A 233 -24.04 -5.14 22.09
CA SER A 233 -24.32 -5.86 23.35
C SER A 233 -23.05 -6.06 24.18
N LEU A 234 -23.17 -6.37 25.47
CA LEU A 234 -22.02 -6.76 26.31
C LEU A 234 -21.25 -7.95 25.73
N HIS A 235 -21.98 -8.91 25.15
CA HIS A 235 -21.38 -10.07 24.49
C HIS A 235 -20.57 -9.66 23.23
N ASP A 236 -21.02 -8.64 22.50
CA ASP A 236 -20.24 -8.11 21.37
C ASP A 236 -18.96 -7.43 21.83
N ILE A 237 -19.01 -6.66 22.92
CA ILE A 237 -17.84 -6.02 23.52
C ILE A 237 -16.82 -7.08 23.93
N GLU A 238 -17.23 -8.11 24.67
CA GLU A 238 -16.33 -9.20 25.08
C GLU A 238 -15.72 -9.93 23.89
N ARG A 239 -16.51 -10.19 22.84
CA ARG A 239 -16.02 -10.83 21.61
C ARG A 239 -14.98 -9.98 20.89
N ILE A 240 -15.22 -8.67 20.77
CA ILE A 240 -14.26 -7.73 20.16
C ILE A 240 -12.98 -7.68 20.99
N THR A 241 -13.09 -7.54 22.31
CA THR A 241 -11.95 -7.57 23.23
C THR A 241 -11.14 -8.84 23.04
N GLN A 242 -11.77 -10.01 23.12
CA GLN A 242 -11.07 -11.29 22.95
C GLN A 242 -10.38 -11.40 21.59
N ASN A 243 -11.03 -10.99 20.50
CA ASN A 243 -10.42 -11.01 19.17
C ASN A 243 -9.20 -10.09 19.09
N VAL A 244 -9.31 -8.83 19.55
CA VAL A 244 -8.23 -7.86 19.47
C VAL A 244 -7.06 -8.27 20.36
N VAL A 245 -7.32 -8.71 21.60
CA VAL A 245 -6.30 -9.17 22.55
C VAL A 245 -5.58 -10.40 22.02
N LYS A 246 -6.33 -11.41 21.56
CA LYS A 246 -5.73 -12.61 20.95
C LYS A 246 -4.85 -12.25 19.76
N SER A 247 -5.37 -11.41 18.86
CA SER A 247 -4.63 -10.94 17.68
C SER A 247 -3.36 -10.18 18.07
N HIS A 248 -3.41 -9.36 19.11
CA HIS A 248 -2.26 -8.64 19.62
C HIS A 248 -1.19 -9.59 20.16
N LEU A 249 -1.57 -10.53 21.03
CA LEU A 249 -0.64 -11.48 21.66
C LEU A 249 0.03 -12.39 20.62
N GLU A 250 -0.74 -12.94 19.67
CA GLU A 250 -0.21 -13.82 18.62
C GLU A 250 0.70 -13.11 17.61
N THR A 251 0.65 -11.77 17.56
CA THR A 251 1.47 -10.95 16.66
C THR A 251 2.51 -10.11 17.41
N CYS A 252 2.72 -10.38 18.70
CA CYS A 252 3.85 -9.85 19.44
C CYS A 252 5.00 -10.85 19.41
N GLN A 253 6.20 -10.39 19.05
CA GLN A 253 7.38 -11.25 18.97
C GLN A 253 7.79 -11.82 20.33
N TYR A 254 7.53 -11.08 21.40
CA TYR A 254 7.86 -11.46 22.77
C TYR A 254 6.63 -11.29 23.66
N SER A 255 6.41 -12.29 24.51
CA SER A 255 5.47 -12.20 25.61
C SER A 255 5.99 -11.26 26.70
N SER A 256 5.07 -10.72 27.50
CA SER A 256 5.40 -9.88 28.65
C SER A 256 6.27 -10.61 29.68
N GLU A 257 6.18 -11.94 29.75
CA GLU A 257 6.98 -12.78 30.65
C GLU A 257 8.41 -12.98 30.16
N GLU A 258 8.60 -13.16 28.86
CA GLU A 258 9.93 -13.24 28.24
C GLU A 258 10.69 -11.91 28.38
N LEU A 259 10.01 -10.79 28.11
CA LEU A 259 10.59 -9.46 28.31
C LEU A 259 10.99 -9.24 29.77
N LYS A 260 10.17 -9.68 30.73
CA LYS A 260 10.49 -9.62 32.17
C LYS A 260 11.74 -10.42 32.51
N LYS A 261 11.93 -11.62 31.95
CA LYS A 261 13.15 -12.43 32.15
C LYS A 261 14.40 -11.75 31.59
N LEU A 262 14.26 -11.02 30.48
CA LEU A 262 15.36 -10.34 29.80
C LEU A 262 15.68 -8.95 30.37
N THR A 263 14.87 -8.43 31.29
CA THR A 263 14.98 -7.06 31.87
C THR A 263 16.40 -6.69 32.35
N TRP A 264 17.15 -7.66 32.86
CA TRP A 264 18.51 -7.46 33.38
C TRP A 264 19.62 -7.78 32.37
N ASN A 265 19.26 -8.30 31.19
CA ASN A 265 20.18 -8.54 30.10
C ASN A 265 20.38 -7.24 29.30
N ILE A 266 21.27 -6.39 29.79
CA ILE A 266 21.53 -5.04 29.29
C ILE A 266 22.87 -5.04 28.55
N TYR A 267 23.00 -4.24 27.50
CA TYR A 267 24.29 -4.03 26.83
C TYR A 267 25.33 -3.46 27.80
N THR A 268 26.53 -4.03 27.81
CA THR A 268 27.64 -3.47 28.60
C THR A 268 28.14 -2.15 27.99
N PRO A 269 28.89 -1.33 28.74
CA PRO A 269 29.50 -0.12 28.20
C PRO A 269 30.42 -0.39 27.01
N GLU A 270 31.14 -1.52 27.01
CA GLU A 270 32.03 -1.94 25.93
C GLU A 270 31.24 -2.34 24.68
N GLU A 271 30.16 -3.11 24.86
CA GLU A 271 29.25 -3.45 23.76
C GLU A 271 28.62 -2.18 23.18
N THR A 272 28.12 -1.29 24.03
CA THR A 272 27.54 0.00 23.60
C THR A 272 28.53 0.80 22.77
N ARG A 273 29.79 0.91 23.22
CA ARG A 273 30.85 1.59 22.46
C ARG A 273 31.12 0.92 21.11
N SER A 274 31.06 -0.41 21.05
CA SER A 274 31.25 -1.14 19.80
C SER A 274 30.20 -0.77 18.73
N PHE A 275 28.95 -0.56 19.14
CA PHE A 275 27.87 -0.08 18.28
C PHE A 275 28.05 1.39 17.87
N GLN A 276 28.51 2.23 18.80
CA GLN A 276 28.79 3.66 18.53
C GLN A 276 29.93 3.87 17.52
N LEU A 277 30.86 2.93 17.43
CA LEU A 277 31.98 2.97 16.48
C LEU A 277 31.59 2.48 15.07
N LYS A 278 30.40 1.91 14.89
CA LYS A 278 29.90 1.50 13.56
C LYS A 278 29.57 2.73 12.71
N SER A 279 29.53 2.53 11.40
CA SER A 279 29.05 3.57 10.48
C SER A 279 27.55 3.81 10.68
N ALA A 280 27.11 5.03 10.39
CA ALA A 280 25.69 5.38 10.42
C ALA A 280 24.86 4.49 9.49
N GLU A 281 25.41 4.13 8.33
CA GLU A 281 24.77 3.21 7.38
C GLU A 281 24.54 1.83 7.99
N TRP A 282 25.55 1.27 8.68
CA TRP A 282 25.41 -0.06 9.28
C TRP A 282 24.33 -0.05 10.37
N MET A 283 24.34 0.95 11.26
CA MET A 283 23.32 1.07 12.30
C MET A 283 21.92 1.30 11.71
N TRP A 284 21.81 2.12 10.66
CA TRP A 284 20.56 2.33 9.94
C TRP A 284 20.03 1.03 9.34
N GLN A 285 20.89 0.22 8.72
CA GLN A 285 20.50 -1.09 8.16
C GLN A 285 19.97 -2.03 9.26
N GLN A 286 20.62 -2.07 10.43
CA GLN A 286 20.12 -2.88 11.56
C GLN A 286 18.75 -2.41 12.04
N CYS A 287 18.58 -1.12 12.29
CA CYS A 287 17.28 -0.58 12.70
C CYS A 287 16.20 -0.80 11.63
N ALA A 288 16.53 -0.60 10.36
CA ALA A 288 15.61 -0.79 9.24
C ALA A 288 15.17 -2.26 9.12
N LEU A 289 16.07 -3.22 9.35
CA LEU A 289 15.74 -4.65 9.37
C LEU A 289 14.73 -4.97 10.48
N HIS A 290 15.00 -4.53 11.72
CA HIS A 290 14.08 -4.77 12.84
C HIS A 290 12.72 -4.09 12.64
N ILE A 291 12.70 -2.85 12.16
CA ILE A 291 11.46 -2.12 11.86
C ILE A 291 10.67 -2.82 10.76
N THR A 292 11.34 -3.23 9.67
CA THR A 292 10.68 -3.94 8.55
C THR A 292 10.04 -5.24 9.00
N ASN A 293 10.75 -6.02 9.83
CA ASN A 293 10.20 -7.25 10.41
C ASN A 293 9.01 -6.94 11.32
N ALA A 294 9.10 -5.92 12.18
CA ALA A 294 8.00 -5.51 13.06
C ALA A 294 6.75 -5.05 12.28
N ILE A 295 6.92 -4.36 11.15
CA ILE A 295 5.81 -3.93 10.28
C ILE A 295 4.99 -5.13 9.79
N GLN A 296 5.63 -6.26 9.45
CA GLN A 296 4.92 -7.46 9.00
C GLN A 296 3.94 -7.96 10.08
N TYR A 297 4.37 -7.96 11.35
CA TYR A 297 3.51 -8.33 12.47
C TYR A 297 2.38 -7.33 12.74
N VAL A 298 2.61 -6.04 12.47
CA VAL A 298 1.54 -5.02 12.56
C VAL A 298 0.50 -5.20 11.46
N VAL A 299 0.92 -5.53 10.25
CA VAL A 299 0.00 -5.86 9.15
C VAL A 299 -0.80 -7.12 9.47
N GLU A 300 -0.16 -8.15 10.01
CA GLU A 300 -0.84 -9.37 10.43
C GLU A 300 -1.83 -9.13 11.58
N PHE A 301 -1.47 -8.26 12.54
CA PHE A 301 -2.38 -7.81 13.58
C PHE A 301 -3.64 -7.15 13.00
N ALA A 302 -3.46 -6.21 12.07
CA ALA A 302 -4.57 -5.51 11.42
C ALA A 302 -5.53 -6.47 10.73
N LYS A 303 -5.01 -7.43 9.95
CA LYS A 303 -5.82 -8.43 9.24
C LYS A 303 -6.67 -9.30 10.16
N ARG A 304 -6.21 -9.54 11.40
CA ARG A 304 -6.91 -10.38 12.39
C ARG A 304 -7.97 -9.63 13.20
N ILE A 305 -7.97 -8.30 13.15
CA ILE A 305 -9.03 -7.48 13.78
C ILE A 305 -10.34 -7.72 13.02
N SER A 306 -11.36 -8.13 13.76
CA SER A 306 -12.70 -8.39 13.20
C SER A 306 -13.25 -7.15 12.49
N GLY A 307 -13.62 -7.31 11.22
CA GLY A 307 -14.15 -6.24 10.37
C GLY A 307 -13.10 -5.47 9.56
N PHE A 308 -11.80 -5.63 9.82
CA PHE A 308 -10.76 -4.92 9.06
C PHE A 308 -10.69 -5.40 7.60
N MET A 309 -10.76 -6.71 7.38
CA MET A 309 -10.72 -7.32 6.04
C MET A 309 -11.98 -7.07 5.22
N ASP A 310 -13.07 -6.63 5.87
CA ASP A 310 -14.34 -6.28 5.22
C ASP A 310 -14.31 -4.87 4.62
N LEU A 311 -13.32 -4.04 4.96
CA LEU A 311 -13.09 -2.74 4.34
C LEU A 311 -12.56 -2.89 2.92
N CYS A 312 -12.80 -1.91 2.04
CA CYS A 312 -12.18 -1.93 0.72
C CYS A 312 -10.63 -1.90 0.81
N GLN A 313 -9.96 -2.55 -0.15
CA GLN A 313 -8.50 -2.70 -0.14
C GLN A 313 -7.76 -1.34 -0.10
N ASN A 314 -8.33 -0.30 -0.72
CA ASN A 314 -7.78 1.05 -0.68
C ASN A 314 -7.72 1.60 0.75
N ASP A 315 -8.79 1.44 1.52
CA ASP A 315 -8.89 1.97 2.87
C ASP A 315 -8.01 1.16 3.83
N GLN A 316 -7.94 -0.17 3.66
CA GLN A 316 -6.97 -1.01 4.39
C GLN A 316 -5.53 -0.50 4.20
N ILE A 317 -5.15 -0.16 2.96
CA ILE A 317 -3.82 0.37 2.65
C ILE A 317 -3.60 1.75 3.27
N ILE A 318 -4.61 2.63 3.25
CA ILE A 318 -4.51 3.96 3.85
C ILE A 318 -4.31 3.86 5.37
N LEU A 319 -5.13 3.06 6.05
CA LEU A 319 -5.05 2.85 7.49
C LEU A 319 -3.70 2.27 7.89
N LEU A 320 -3.21 1.25 7.17
CA LEU A 320 -1.90 0.66 7.42
C LEU A 320 -0.77 1.65 7.15
N LYS A 321 -0.80 2.40 6.05
CA LYS A 321 0.25 3.38 5.72
C LYS A 321 0.35 4.49 6.75
N ALA A 322 -0.78 4.94 7.31
CA ALA A 322 -0.81 6.01 8.29
C ALA A 322 -0.53 5.51 9.72
N GLY A 323 -1.14 4.39 10.13
CA GLY A 323 -1.10 3.91 11.52
C GLY A 323 0.02 2.94 11.85
N CYS A 324 0.72 2.34 10.88
CA CYS A 324 1.67 1.26 11.17
C CYS A 324 2.84 1.71 12.07
N LEU A 325 3.40 2.89 11.83
CA LEU A 325 4.48 3.42 12.66
C LEU A 325 3.99 3.75 14.08
N GLU A 326 2.78 4.30 14.22
CA GLU A 326 2.18 4.63 15.52
C GLU A 326 2.01 3.35 16.37
N ILE A 327 1.49 2.27 15.77
CA ILE A 327 1.33 0.97 16.44
C ILE A 327 2.69 0.36 16.79
N LEU A 328 3.68 0.49 15.89
CA LEU A 328 5.03 0.01 16.13
C LEU A 328 5.64 0.72 17.35
N LEU A 329 5.48 2.04 17.46
CA LEU A 329 5.93 2.82 18.62
C LEU A 329 5.20 2.41 19.90
N ILE A 330 3.87 2.23 19.87
CA ILE A 330 3.11 1.73 21.03
C ILE A 330 3.63 0.36 21.47
N ARG A 331 3.90 -0.55 20.52
CA ARG A 331 4.45 -1.88 20.83
C ARG A 331 5.88 -1.82 21.38
N MET A 332 6.72 -0.93 20.88
CA MET A 332 8.06 -0.69 21.45
C MET A 332 8.00 -0.24 22.91
N CYS A 333 6.97 0.52 23.29
CA CYS A 333 6.76 0.93 24.68
C CYS A 333 6.49 -0.26 25.62
N ARG A 334 5.97 -1.40 25.13
CA ARG A 334 5.84 -2.64 25.94
C ARG A 334 7.19 -3.19 26.37
N ALA A 335 8.21 -2.98 25.53
CA ALA A 335 9.56 -3.46 25.73
C ALA A 335 10.48 -2.40 26.34
N TYR A 336 9.91 -1.40 27.01
CA TYR A 336 10.63 -0.37 27.73
C TYR A 336 10.68 -0.67 29.23
N ASN A 337 11.87 -0.53 29.82
CA ASN A 337 12.11 -0.64 31.25
C ASN A 337 12.26 0.76 31.87
N SER A 338 11.27 1.15 32.66
CA SER A 338 11.24 2.46 33.34
C SER A 338 12.26 2.60 34.47
N SER A 339 12.81 1.50 34.99
CA SER A 339 13.72 1.53 36.15
C SER A 339 15.12 2.02 35.78
N ASN A 340 15.57 1.71 34.57
CA ASN A 340 16.92 2.00 34.08
C ASN A 340 16.93 2.75 32.74
N ASN A 341 15.76 3.18 32.24
CA ASN A 341 15.60 3.90 30.98
C ASN A 341 16.21 3.14 29.79
N THR A 342 15.86 1.86 29.66
CA THR A 342 16.32 0.99 28.56
C THR A 342 15.15 0.45 27.75
N MET A 343 15.39 0.16 26.49
CA MET A 343 14.42 -0.44 25.57
C MET A 343 15.01 -1.69 24.94
N PHE A 344 14.22 -2.74 24.81
CA PHE A 344 14.67 -3.98 24.19
C PHE A 344 15.00 -3.77 22.71
N PHE A 345 16.20 -4.17 22.32
CA PHE A 345 16.72 -4.10 20.95
C PHE A 345 17.71 -5.25 20.75
N ASP A 346 17.52 -6.03 19.68
CA ASP A 346 18.42 -7.10 19.27
C ASP A 346 18.87 -8.05 20.41
N GLY A 347 17.88 -8.56 21.17
CA GLY A 347 18.12 -9.56 22.22
C GLY A 347 18.52 -9.02 23.59
N LYS A 348 18.81 -7.72 23.71
CA LYS A 348 19.21 -7.07 24.98
C LYS A 348 18.51 -5.73 25.19
N PHE A 349 18.54 -5.24 26.42
CA PHE A 349 18.05 -3.91 26.74
C PHE A 349 19.13 -2.85 26.46
N ALA A 350 18.76 -1.86 25.64
CA ALA A 350 19.60 -0.80 25.13
C ALA A 350 19.27 0.55 25.76
N ILE A 351 20.32 1.31 26.11
CA ILE A 351 20.20 2.73 26.44
C ILE A 351 20.14 3.57 25.15
N PRO A 352 19.62 4.82 25.18
CA PRO A 352 19.58 5.70 24.01
C PRO A 352 20.94 5.86 23.31
N GLN A 353 22.01 5.87 24.09
CA GLN A 353 23.39 6.02 23.59
C GLN A 353 23.85 4.88 22.66
N LEU A 354 23.19 3.71 22.69
CA LEU A 354 23.48 2.63 21.74
C LEU A 354 23.27 3.09 20.30
N PHE A 355 22.25 3.92 20.07
CA PHE A 355 21.81 4.36 18.75
C PHE A 355 22.54 5.59 18.22
N LYS A 356 23.53 6.10 18.95
CA LYS A 356 24.24 7.36 18.62
C LYS A 356 24.84 7.36 17.21
N ALA A 357 25.26 6.20 16.70
CA ALA A 357 25.80 6.06 15.35
C ALA A 357 24.79 6.46 14.25
N LEU A 358 23.47 6.39 14.50
CA LEU A 358 22.44 6.84 13.55
C LEU A 358 22.52 8.34 13.24
N GLY A 359 23.04 9.14 14.17
CA GLY A 359 23.05 10.60 14.05
C GLY A 359 21.68 11.26 14.15
N CYS A 360 20.67 10.58 14.72
CA CYS A 360 19.31 11.08 14.92
C CYS A 360 18.90 11.11 16.41
N ASP A 361 19.77 11.67 17.26
CA ASP A 361 19.59 11.68 18.72
C ASP A 361 18.23 12.26 19.15
N ASP A 362 17.73 13.29 18.48
CA ASP A 362 16.42 13.90 18.77
C ASP A 362 15.27 12.90 18.61
N LEU A 363 15.29 12.10 17.54
CA LEU A 363 14.28 11.07 17.29
C LEU A 363 14.36 9.95 18.33
N VAL A 364 15.58 9.47 18.61
CA VAL A 364 15.80 8.41 19.61
C VAL A 364 15.29 8.87 20.98
N ASN A 365 15.65 10.09 21.40
CA ASN A 365 15.19 10.65 22.67
C ASN A 365 13.67 10.82 22.69
N ALA A 366 13.05 11.25 21.59
CA ALA A 366 11.59 11.36 21.50
C ALA A 366 10.90 10.00 21.66
N VAL A 367 11.44 8.93 21.07
CA VAL A 367 10.92 7.55 21.22
C VAL A 367 11.04 7.08 22.68
N PHE A 368 12.16 7.33 23.34
CA PHE A 368 12.33 6.98 24.75
C PHE A 368 11.41 7.80 25.69
N GLU A 369 11.22 9.08 25.43
CA GLU A 369 10.30 9.92 26.21
C GLU A 369 8.83 9.55 25.98
N LEU A 370 8.47 9.12 24.76
CA LEU A 370 7.16 8.52 24.49
C LEU A 370 6.98 7.23 25.30
N ALA A 371 7.96 6.33 25.28
CA ALA A 371 7.91 5.06 26.02
C ALA A 371 7.81 5.27 27.52
N LYS A 372 8.59 6.21 28.06
CA LYS A 372 8.50 6.66 29.45
C LYS A 372 7.11 7.22 29.76
N SER A 373 6.54 8.03 28.87
CA SER A 373 5.21 8.61 29.07
C SER A 373 4.10 7.57 29.07
N LEU A 374 4.14 6.61 28.14
CA LEU A 374 3.18 5.51 28.08
C LEU A 374 3.33 4.54 29.26
N SER A 375 4.56 4.27 29.72
CA SER A 375 4.81 3.40 30.88
C SER A 375 4.19 3.93 32.18
N ARG A 376 4.06 5.26 32.32
CA ARG A 376 3.39 5.88 33.48
C ARG A 376 1.89 5.59 33.51
N LEU A 377 1.28 5.26 32.37
CA LEU A 377 -0.14 4.89 32.31
C LEU A 377 -0.40 3.47 32.81
N GLN A 378 0.65 2.63 32.91
CA GLN A 378 0.55 1.24 33.35
C GLN A 378 -0.59 0.51 32.63
N LEU A 379 -0.58 0.55 31.30
CA LEU A 379 -1.58 -0.13 30.48
C LEU A 379 -1.36 -1.64 30.56
N SER A 380 -2.43 -2.40 30.75
CA SER A 380 -2.39 -3.85 30.62
C SER A 380 -2.18 -4.27 29.16
N ASP A 381 -1.81 -5.52 28.90
CA ASP A 381 -1.70 -6.04 27.53
C ASP A 381 -3.05 -5.94 26.78
N GLU A 382 -4.16 -6.07 27.51
CA GLU A 382 -5.50 -5.89 26.96
C GLU A 382 -5.76 -4.43 26.56
N GLU A 383 -5.49 -3.48 27.46
CA GLU A 383 -5.67 -2.05 27.19
C GLU A 383 -4.76 -1.57 26.05
N MET A 384 -3.51 -2.06 26.00
CA MET A 384 -2.56 -1.79 24.92
C MET A 384 -3.04 -2.33 23.57
N ALA A 385 -3.62 -3.53 23.55
CA ALA A 385 -4.16 -4.14 22.35
C ALA A 385 -5.32 -3.33 21.78
N LEU A 386 -6.28 -2.98 22.64
CA LEU A 386 -7.46 -2.19 22.30
C LEU A 386 -7.08 -0.76 21.88
N PHE A 387 -6.13 -0.13 22.58
CA PHE A 387 -5.57 1.17 22.19
C PHE A 387 -4.90 1.12 20.82
N SER A 388 -4.07 0.10 20.55
CA SER A 388 -3.42 -0.09 19.25
C SER A 388 -4.45 -0.25 18.11
N ALA A 389 -5.52 -1.01 18.35
CA ALA A 389 -6.58 -1.19 17.37
C ALA A 389 -7.38 0.10 17.13
N ALA A 390 -7.66 0.88 18.18
CA ALA A 390 -8.34 2.17 18.05
C ALA A 390 -7.51 3.19 17.26
N VAL A 391 -6.20 3.26 17.50
CA VAL A 391 -5.25 4.12 16.76
C VAL A 391 -5.14 3.70 15.28
N LEU A 392 -5.14 2.40 15.00
CA LEU A 392 -5.13 1.89 13.63
C LEU A 392 -6.40 2.27 12.86
N LEU A 393 -7.56 2.13 13.49
CA LEU A 393 -8.88 2.32 12.88
C LEU A 393 -9.32 3.79 12.89
N ALA A 394 -8.43 4.71 12.51
CA ALA A 394 -8.69 6.14 12.55
C ALA A 394 -9.53 6.60 11.33
N PRO A 395 -10.77 7.12 11.52
CA PRO A 395 -11.68 7.47 10.42
C PRO A 395 -11.37 8.83 9.76
N ASP A 396 -10.52 9.64 10.39
CA ASP A 396 -10.09 10.97 9.98
C ASP A 396 -8.90 10.92 8.99
N ARG A 397 -8.39 9.72 8.66
CA ARG A 397 -7.30 9.59 7.70
C ARG A 397 -7.73 10.12 6.31
N PRO A 398 -6.89 10.92 5.66
CA PRO A 398 -7.23 11.50 4.37
C PRO A 398 -7.37 10.39 3.32
N TRP A 399 -8.30 10.59 2.38
CA TRP A 399 -8.56 9.71 1.22
C TRP A 399 -9.29 8.39 1.51
N LEU A 400 -9.82 8.17 2.71
CA LEU A 400 -10.70 7.04 2.98
C LEU A 400 -11.98 7.13 2.13
N ALA A 401 -12.34 6.04 1.48
CA ALA A 401 -13.57 5.91 0.71
C ALA A 401 -14.78 5.67 1.62
N GLU A 402 -14.59 4.86 2.67
CA GLU A 402 -15.64 4.36 3.56
C GLU A 402 -15.39 4.80 5.02
N SER A 403 -15.06 6.08 5.23
CA SER A 403 -14.74 6.66 6.56
C SER A 403 -15.80 6.35 7.63
N GLN A 404 -17.10 6.33 7.28
CA GLN A 404 -18.16 5.94 8.22
C GLN A 404 -18.10 4.48 8.68
N GLN A 405 -17.65 3.56 7.82
CA GLN A 405 -17.48 2.16 8.20
C GLN A 405 -16.27 1.99 9.12
N VAL A 406 -15.17 2.68 8.82
CA VAL A 406 -14.00 2.75 9.70
C VAL A 406 -14.39 3.32 11.06
N GLN A 407 -15.17 4.40 11.10
CA GLN A 407 -15.67 5.00 12.34
C GLN A 407 -16.47 4.00 13.17
N LYS A 408 -17.41 3.26 12.55
CA LYS A 408 -18.20 2.22 13.24
C LYS A 408 -17.33 1.09 13.81
N LEU A 409 -16.26 0.71 13.10
CA LEU A 409 -15.31 -0.28 13.61
C LEU A 409 -14.51 0.28 14.79
N GLN A 410 -14.04 1.52 14.69
CA GLN A 410 -13.31 2.19 15.76
C GLN A 410 -14.16 2.37 17.01
N GLU A 411 -15.41 2.81 16.87
CA GLU A 411 -16.35 3.01 17.99
C GLU A 411 -16.54 1.73 18.79
N LYS A 412 -16.68 0.58 18.12
CA LYS A 412 -16.78 -0.73 18.74
C LYS A 412 -15.54 -1.07 19.58
N VAL A 413 -14.35 -0.82 19.04
CA VAL A 413 -13.07 -1.04 19.76
C VAL A 413 -12.91 -0.04 20.91
N TYR A 414 -13.35 1.20 20.72
CA TYR A 414 -13.26 2.25 21.74
C TYR A 414 -14.17 1.97 22.93
N VAL A 415 -15.41 1.52 22.70
CA VAL A 415 -16.31 1.07 23.76
C VAL A 415 -15.70 -0.12 24.52
N ALA A 416 -15.07 -1.06 23.81
CA ALA A 416 -14.35 -2.16 24.44
C ALA A 416 -13.16 -1.68 25.30
N LEU A 417 -12.39 -0.69 24.81
CA LEU A 417 -11.30 -0.06 25.56
C LEU A 417 -11.81 0.62 26.83
N GLN A 418 -12.90 1.39 26.73
CA GLN A 418 -13.52 2.05 27.88
C GLN A 418 -14.00 1.05 28.92
N HIS A 419 -14.64 -0.04 28.48
CA HIS A 419 -15.07 -1.12 29.36
C HIS A 419 -13.88 -1.77 30.08
N SER A 420 -12.80 -2.09 29.35
CA SER A 420 -11.58 -2.67 29.92
C SER A 420 -10.93 -1.76 30.98
N LEU A 421 -10.80 -0.47 30.67
CA LEU A 421 -10.22 0.52 31.58
C LEU A 421 -11.07 0.67 32.86
N HIS A 422 -12.41 0.64 32.74
CA HIS A 422 -13.30 0.75 33.89
C HIS A 422 -13.25 -0.48 34.81
N MET A 423 -13.26 -1.68 34.21
CA MET A 423 -13.19 -2.94 34.97
C MET A 423 -11.85 -3.10 35.71
N ASN A 424 -10.75 -2.58 35.15
CA ASN A 424 -9.44 -2.58 35.78
C ASN A 424 -9.22 -1.42 36.78
N ARG A 425 -10.27 -0.68 37.15
CA ARG A 425 -10.21 0.48 38.07
C ARG A 425 -9.19 1.54 37.63
N ALA A 426 -9.11 1.83 36.33
CA ALA A 426 -8.31 2.95 35.85
C ALA A 426 -8.71 4.23 36.59
N THR A 427 -7.74 4.98 37.10
CA THR A 427 -8.00 6.30 37.69
C THR A 427 -8.60 7.21 36.63
N THR A 428 -9.48 8.13 37.02
CA THR A 428 -10.04 9.15 36.10
C THR A 428 -8.92 9.87 35.32
N GLU A 429 -7.78 10.08 35.97
CA GLU A 429 -6.56 10.63 35.36
C GLU A 429 -5.95 9.74 34.26
N LYS A 430 -5.99 8.41 34.39
CA LYS A 430 -5.55 7.47 33.36
C LYS A 430 -6.50 7.50 32.16
N LEU A 431 -7.81 7.59 32.40
CA LEU A 431 -8.83 7.72 31.34
C LEU A 431 -8.64 9.01 30.54
N ASP A 432 -8.49 10.15 31.21
CA ASP A 432 -8.30 11.45 30.56
C ASP A 432 -6.97 11.50 29.79
N LYS A 433 -5.90 10.90 30.32
CA LYS A 433 -4.62 10.82 29.60
C LYS A 433 -4.68 9.92 28.37
N VAL A 434 -5.37 8.78 28.44
CA VAL A 434 -5.57 7.91 27.27
C VAL A 434 -6.43 8.62 26.23
N ARG A 435 -7.45 9.37 26.65
CA ARG A 435 -8.28 10.19 25.76
C ARG A 435 -7.49 11.29 25.06
N ASN A 436 -6.66 12.03 25.80
CA ASN A 436 -5.77 13.06 25.25
C ASN A 436 -4.68 12.52 24.32
N LEU A 437 -4.49 11.20 24.22
CA LEU A 437 -3.61 10.60 23.19
C LEU A 437 -4.32 10.43 21.84
N PHE A 438 -5.64 10.56 21.79
CA PHE A 438 -6.45 10.55 20.57
C PHE A 438 -6.76 11.95 20.04
N ASP A 439 -6.63 12.98 20.87
CA ASP A 439 -6.80 14.41 20.54
C ASP A 439 -5.44 15.05 20.18
#